data_AF-A0A2I0PEV9-F1
#
_entry.id   AF-A0A2I0PEV9-F1
#
_cell.length_a   1.000
_cell.length_b   1.000
_cell.length_c   1.000
_cell.angle_alpha   90.00
_cell.angle_beta   90.00
_cell.angle_gamma   90.00
#
_symmetry.space_group_name_H-M   'P 1'
#
loop_
_entity.id
_entity.type
_entity.pdbx_description
1 polymer ?
#
loop_
_entity_poly.entity_id
_entity_poly.type
_entity_poly.pdbx_seq_one_letter_code
_entity_poly.pdbx_strand_id
1 'polypeptide(L)'
;MEKPAKRRAAKRKTLIDMIPKLLESALADSRDFVLTFETDEETGKQTVHAMTGTFVSPCMLRKLIGQAESQRDEGATLISRKWVPARTAKTFDSTSIR
;
A
#
# COMPACT_ATOMS: atom_id res chain seq x y z
N MET A 1 -27.22 24.30 -36.15
CA MET A 1 -27.10 24.56 -34.70
C MET A 1 -26.46 23.34 -34.05
N GLU A 2 -25.13 23.28 -34.00
CA GLU A 2 -24.38 22.22 -33.31
C GLU A 2 -24.28 22.54 -31.82
N LYS A 3 -24.71 21.60 -30.97
CA LYS A 3 -24.59 21.72 -29.51
C LYS A 3 -23.17 21.33 -29.09
N PRO A 4 -22.44 22.12 -28.30
CA PRO A 4 -21.12 21.72 -27.85
C PRO A 4 -21.22 20.60 -26.81
N ALA A 5 -20.49 19.51 -27.05
CA ALA A 5 -20.35 18.39 -26.14
C ALA A 5 -19.65 18.83 -24.85
N LYS A 6 -20.39 18.79 -23.73
CA LYS A 6 -19.83 18.98 -22.38
C LYS A 6 -18.79 17.90 -22.10
N ARG A 7 -17.50 18.21 -22.29
CA ARG A 7 -16.38 17.41 -21.78
C ARG A 7 -16.52 17.33 -20.26
N ARG A 8 -17.00 16.20 -19.75
CA ARG A 8 -17.01 15.90 -18.31
C ARG A 8 -15.56 15.94 -17.83
N ALA A 9 -15.23 16.92 -16.98
CA ALA A 9 -13.94 16.96 -16.30
C ALA A 9 -13.76 15.63 -15.55
N ALA A 10 -12.73 14.86 -15.92
CA ALA A 10 -12.40 13.62 -15.23
C ALA A 10 -12.13 13.97 -13.76
N LYS A 11 -12.93 13.41 -12.83
CA LYS A 11 -12.69 13.56 -11.40
C LYS A 11 -11.25 13.13 -11.12
N ARG A 12 -10.41 14.07 -10.65
CA ARG A 12 -9.07 13.75 -10.16
C ARG A 12 -9.23 12.73 -9.04
N LYS A 13 -8.90 11.47 -9.31
CA LYS A 13 -8.87 10.43 -8.29
C LYS A 13 -7.72 10.78 -7.35
N THR A 14 -8.01 10.84 -6.06
CA THR A 14 -6.98 11.12 -5.07
C THR A 14 -6.07 9.90 -4.92
N LEU A 15 -4.87 10.08 -4.38
CA LEU A 15 -3.98 8.95 -4.08
C LEU A 15 -4.66 7.91 -3.17
N ILE A 16 -5.50 8.37 -2.26
CA ILE A 16 -6.30 7.53 -1.35
C ILE A 16 -7.23 6.59 -2.14
N ASP A 17 -7.77 7.05 -3.27
CA ASP A 17 -8.66 6.24 -4.12
C ASP A 17 -7.90 5.25 -5.01
N MET A 18 -6.60 5.47 -5.23
CA MET A 18 -5.77 4.69 -6.17
C MET A 18 -4.91 3.65 -5.47
N ILE A 19 -4.34 3.97 -4.31
CA ILE A 19 -3.44 3.08 -3.55
C ILE A 19 -4.09 1.72 -3.28
N PRO A 20 -5.35 1.62 -2.81
CA PRO A 20 -5.98 0.33 -2.57
C PRO A 20 -6.04 -0.55 -3.83
N LYS A 21 -6.34 0.04 -4.99
CA LYS A 21 -6.43 -0.70 -6.27
C LYS A 21 -5.07 -1.17 -6.76
N LEU A 22 -4.04 -0.35 -6.58
CA LEU A 22 -2.67 -0.73 -6.94
C LEU A 22 -2.14 -1.82 -6.01
N LEU A 23 -2.47 -1.75 -4.72
CA LEU A 23 -2.15 -2.78 -3.74
C LEU A 23 -2.87 -4.10 -4.07
N GLU A 24 -4.17 -4.06 -4.35
CA GLU A 24 -4.93 -5.24 -4.77
C GLU A 24 -4.32 -5.92 -6.00
N SER A 25 -3.93 -5.13 -7.01
CA SER A 25 -3.27 -5.65 -8.21
C SER A 25 -1.90 -6.27 -7.90
N ALA A 26 -1.08 -5.61 -7.07
CA ALA A 26 0.23 -6.14 -6.69
C ALA A 26 0.10 -7.45 -5.89
N LEU A 27 -0.88 -7.52 -4.98
CA LEU A 27 -1.16 -8.74 -4.20
C LEU A 27 -1.67 -9.89 -5.09
N ALA A 28 -2.53 -9.61 -6.06
CA ALA A 28 -3.03 -10.60 -7.00
C ALA A 28 -1.89 -11.24 -7.81
N ASP A 29 -0.90 -10.43 -8.20
CA ASP A 29 0.27 -10.86 -8.97
C ASP A 29 1.45 -11.31 -8.08
N SER A 30 1.28 -11.35 -6.76
CA SER A 30 2.36 -11.64 -5.79
C SER A 30 3.61 -10.77 -6.01
N ARG A 31 3.41 -9.51 -6.35
CA ARG A 31 4.45 -8.50 -6.56
C ARG A 31 4.65 -7.68 -5.30
N ASP A 32 5.86 -7.18 -5.15
CA ASP A 32 6.20 -6.19 -4.13
C ASP A 32 5.43 -4.90 -4.38
N PHE A 33 4.92 -4.32 -3.30
CA PHE A 33 4.23 -3.04 -3.28
C PHE A 33 4.93 -2.13 -2.27
N VAL A 34 5.61 -1.10 -2.75
CA VAL A 34 6.40 -0.18 -1.92
C VAL A 34 5.79 1.21 -1.98
N LEU A 35 5.58 1.80 -0.81
CA LEU A 35 5.20 3.20 -0.65
C LEU A 35 6.35 3.96 0.01
N THR A 36 6.81 5.04 -0.60
CA THR A 36 7.74 5.98 0.02
C THR A 36 7.07 7.34 0.18
N PHE A 37 7.34 7.96 1.33
CA PHE A 37 6.82 9.28 1.69
C PHE A 37 8.00 10.22 1.85
N GLU A 38 8.05 11.23 0.99
CA GLU A 38 9.06 12.28 1.03
C GLU A 38 8.40 13.56 1.50
N THR A 39 8.93 14.16 2.57
CA THR A 39 8.47 15.47 3.05
C THR A 39 9.51 16.49 2.66
N ASP A 40 9.11 17.49 1.89
CA ASP A 40 9.92 18.65 1.58
C ASP A 40 10.04 19.51 2.85
N GLU A 41 11.27 19.73 3.32
CA GLU A 41 11.55 20.41 4.60
C GLU A 41 11.22 21.91 4.58
N GLU A 42 11.27 22.55 3.41
CA GLU A 42 11.01 24.00 3.27
C GLU A 42 9.52 24.30 3.14
N THR A 43 8.78 23.45 2.43
CA THR A 43 7.37 23.66 2.10
C THR A 43 6.41 22.80 2.91
N GLY A 44 6.91 21.80 3.62
CA GLY A 44 6.12 20.79 4.34
C GLY A 44 5.31 19.88 3.40
N LYS A 45 5.54 19.96 2.09
CA LYS A 45 4.77 19.20 1.11
C LYS A 45 5.19 17.73 1.15
N GLN A 46 4.20 16.86 1.32
CA GLN A 46 4.42 15.41 1.25
C GLN A 46 4.18 14.89 -0.17
N THR A 47 5.17 14.22 -0.71
CA THR A 47 5.08 13.46 -1.96
C THR A 47 5.07 11.98 -1.63
N VAL A 48 4.11 11.26 -2.21
CA VAL A 48 3.97 9.81 -2.04
C VAL A 48 4.33 9.14 -3.35
N HIS A 49 5.30 8.24 -3.32
CA HIS A 49 5.64 7.40 -4.47
C HIS A 49 5.12 5.98 -4.21
N ALA A 50 4.47 5.41 -5.22
CA ALA A 50 4.00 4.04 -5.19
C ALA A 50 4.69 3.24 -6.29
N MET A 51 5.33 2.14 -5.92
CA MET A 51 6.06 1.26 -6.84
C MET A 51 5.55 -0.17 -6.72
N THR A 52 5.41 -0.86 -7.86
CA THR A 52 4.96 -2.26 -7.93
C THR A 52 5.89 -3.08 -8.83
N GLY A 53 6.34 -4.25 -8.39
CA GLY A 53 7.32 -5.03 -9.16
C GLY A 53 7.94 -6.17 -8.36
N THR A 54 9.11 -6.64 -8.80
CA THR A 54 9.90 -7.63 -8.06
C THR A 54 11.19 -6.95 -7.60
N PHE A 55 11.10 -6.22 -6.51
CA PHE A 55 12.19 -5.43 -5.95
C PHE A 55 12.93 -6.17 -4.84
N VAL A 56 12.22 -7.01 -4.08
CA VAL A 56 12.74 -7.69 -2.90
C VAL A 56 12.81 -9.19 -3.17
N SER A 57 14.02 -9.67 -3.46
CA SER A 57 14.23 -11.12 -3.53
C SER A 57 14.02 -11.77 -2.15
N PRO A 58 13.72 -13.08 -2.07
CA PRO A 58 13.56 -13.78 -0.79
C PRO A 58 14.79 -13.66 0.13
N CYS A 59 15.99 -13.57 -0.44
CA CYS A 59 17.23 -13.35 0.31
C CYS A 59 17.26 -11.95 0.94
N MET A 60 16.87 -10.94 0.17
CA MET A 60 16.83 -9.55 0.60
C MET A 60 15.76 -9.35 1.69
N LEU A 61 14.59 -9.99 1.55
CA LEU A 61 13.54 -9.98 2.57
C LEU A 61 14.04 -10.52 3.91
N ARG A 62 14.77 -11.65 3.91
CA ARG A 62 15.36 -12.21 5.14
C ARG A 62 16.35 -11.26 5.81
N LYS A 63 17.16 -10.55 5.02
CA LYS A 63 18.10 -9.54 5.54
C LYS A 63 17.37 -8.35 6.14
N LEU A 64 16.33 -7.84 5.48
CA LEU A 64 15.52 -6.72 5.97
C LEU A 64 14.80 -7.08 7.27
N ILE A 65 14.27 -8.30 7.39
CA ILE A 65 13.69 -8.81 8.64
C ILE A 65 14.74 -8.81 9.75
N GLY A 66 15.91 -9.39 9.50
CA GLY A 66 16.99 -9.43 10.50
C GLY A 66 17.47 -8.04 10.93
N GLN A 67 17.53 -7.08 9.99
CA GLN A 67 17.85 -5.68 10.33
C GLN A 67 16.76 -5.04 11.19
N ALA A 68 15.49 -5.17 10.81
CA ALA A 68 14.38 -4.65 11.60
C ALA A 68 14.32 -5.25 13.02
N GLU A 69 14.64 -6.54 13.15
CA GLU A 69 14.76 -7.22 14.44
C GLU A 69 15.92 -6.67 15.28
N SER A 70 17.09 -6.41 14.66
CA SER A 70 18.25 -5.84 15.36
C SER A 70 18.05 -4.38 15.81
N GLN A 71 17.21 -3.62 15.12
CA GLN A 71 16.92 -2.21 15.42
C GLN A 71 15.66 -2.02 16.27
N ARG A 72 15.12 -3.12 16.84
CA ARG A 72 13.90 -3.06 17.66
C ARG A 72 14.03 -2.09 18.84
N ASP A 73 15.20 -2.06 19.46
CA ASP A 73 15.49 -1.17 20.61
C ASP A 73 15.63 0.31 20.19
N GLU A 74 15.82 0.58 18.89
CA GLU A 74 15.86 1.92 18.30
C GLU A 74 14.47 2.38 17.81
N GLY A 75 13.42 1.60 18.10
CA GLY A 75 12.03 1.92 17.76
C GLY A 75 11.53 1.26 16.47
N ALA A 76 12.31 0.40 15.82
CA ALA A 76 11.84 -0.35 14.66
C ALA A 76 10.71 -1.32 15.07
N THR A 77 9.62 -1.34 14.28
CA THR A 77 8.47 -2.22 14.52
C THR A 77 8.28 -3.15 13.33
N LEU A 78 8.39 -4.47 13.58
CA LEU A 78 8.09 -5.50 12.58
C LEU A 78 6.69 -6.07 12.81
N ILE A 79 5.80 -5.89 11.84
CA ILE A 79 4.47 -6.52 11.84
C ILE A 79 4.45 -7.57 10.75
N SER A 80 4.45 -8.85 11.15
CA SER A 80 4.27 -9.97 10.23
C SER A 80 2.87 -10.53 10.39
N ARG A 81 2.15 -10.68 9.27
CA ARG A 81 0.87 -11.38 9.21
C ARG A 81 0.87 -12.34 8.04
N LYS A 82 0.40 -13.56 8.28
CA LYS A 82 0.15 -14.51 7.21
C LYS A 82 -0.96 -13.94 6.33
N TRP A 83 -0.66 -13.71 5.06
CA TRP A 83 -1.69 -13.33 4.10
C TRP A 83 -2.65 -14.51 3.92
N VAL A 84 -3.92 -14.29 4.25
CA VAL A 84 -5.00 -15.23 3.95
C VAL A 84 -5.77 -14.64 2.78
N PRO A 85 -5.84 -15.33 1.62
CA PRO A 85 -6.64 -14.86 0.49
C PRO A 85 -8.08 -14.60 0.95
N ALA A 86 -8.69 -13.50 0.48
CA ALA A 86 -10.04 -13.11 0.87
C ALA A 86 -11.09 -14.22 0.63
N ARG A 87 -10.83 -15.16 -0.30
CA ARG A 87 -11.71 -16.31 -0.58
C ARG A 87 -11.76 -17.35 0.54
N THR A 88 -10.85 -17.29 1.51
CA THR A 88 -10.76 -18.22 2.65
C THR A 88 -11.02 -17.54 4.00
N ALA A 89 -11.18 -16.22 4.01
CA ALA A 89 -11.56 -15.49 5.21
C ALA A 89 -13.02 -15.81 5.54
N LYS A 90 -13.25 -16.74 6.49
CA LYS A 90 -14.54 -16.84 7.15
C LYS A 90 -14.87 -15.46 7.73
N THR A 91 -16.01 -14.92 7.34
CA THR A 91 -16.57 -13.67 7.82
C THR A 91 -16.39 -13.56 9.32
N PHE A 92 -15.66 -12.53 9.76
CA PHE A 92 -15.62 -12.13 11.15
C PHE A 92 -17.00 -11.57 11.49
N ASP A 93 -17.85 -12.39 12.11
CA ASP A 93 -19.19 -11.98 12.52
C ASP A 93 -19.07 -11.03 13.72
N SER A 94 -19.32 -9.75 13.49
CA SER A 94 -19.32 -8.71 14.50
C SER A 94 -20.61 -8.77 15.35
N THR A 95 -20.89 -9.91 15.97
CA THR A 95 -22.02 -10.07 16.88
C THR A 95 -21.60 -10.76 18.16
N SER A 96 -20.78 -10.09 18.96
CA SER A 96 -20.81 -10.25 20.42
C SER A 96 -20.07 -9.10 21.10
N ILE A 97 -20.77 -7.99 21.31
CA ILE A 97 -20.56 -7.15 22.49
C ILE A 97 -21.81 -7.36 23.33
N ARG A 98 -21.69 -8.15 24.39
CA ARG A 98 -22.59 -8.13 25.54
C ARG A 98 -21.75 -7.79 26.76
#